data_AF-A0A3D2Z3K7-F1
#
_entry.id   AF-A0A3D2Z3K7-F1
#
_cell.length_a   1.000
_cell.length_b   1.000
_cell.length_c   1.000
_cell.angle_alpha   90.00
_cell.angle_beta   90.00
_cell.angle_gamma   90.00
#
_symmetry.space_group_name_H-M   'P 1'
#
loop_
_entity.id
_entity.type
_entity.pdbx_description
1 polymer ?
#
loop_
_entity_poly.entity_id
_entity_poly.type
_entity_poly.pdbx_seq_one_letter_code
_entity_poly.pdbx_strand_id
1 'polypeptide(L)'
;MKSLTLFVQLLLATLVIADEMTQPVMLQMGEMIAIDNGLVRLGISEDGRLQELSLRGGPNLASSGYWNANSNGYDAAGESVPPRFAVLVGEVDVVRQSDDLVEIAFVPQPTEPLFFQTALHYVLRRGESGFYLYMSAAHDAQMPAGDISQYAYNLRLNPRFRLHRRRRGAPAGQSLLRRGSNC
;
A
#
# COMPACT_ATOMS: atom_id res chain seq x y z
N MET A 1 -40.32 -32.19 23.58
CA MET A 1 -40.26 -30.88 24.24
C MET A 1 -40.21 -29.81 23.16
N LYS A 2 -41.20 -28.91 23.12
CA LYS A 2 -41.27 -27.80 22.16
C LYS A 2 -40.69 -26.55 22.84
N SER A 3 -39.61 -26.01 22.31
CA SER A 3 -39.05 -24.72 22.75
C SER A 3 -39.62 -23.62 21.88
N LEU A 4 -40.25 -22.63 22.50
CA LEU A 4 -40.79 -21.42 21.87
C LEU A 4 -39.82 -20.28 22.19
N THR A 5 -39.09 -19.80 21.19
CA THR A 5 -38.18 -18.66 21.33
C THR A 5 -38.83 -17.41 20.75
N LEU A 6 -39.13 -16.43 21.61
CA LEU A 6 -39.68 -15.12 21.26
C LEU A 6 -38.54 -14.16 20.92
N PHE A 7 -38.44 -13.68 19.68
CA PHE A 7 -37.54 -12.59 19.30
C PHE A 7 -38.33 -11.27 19.30
N VAL A 8 -37.99 -10.36 20.23
CA VAL A 8 -38.48 -8.99 20.21
C VAL A 8 -37.56 -8.16 19.32
N GLN A 9 -38.11 -7.68 18.20
CA GLN A 9 -37.45 -6.75 17.29
C GLN A 9 -37.57 -5.34 17.86
N LEU A 10 -36.45 -4.76 18.30
CA LEU A 10 -36.39 -3.35 18.66
C LEU A 10 -35.94 -2.56 17.41
N LEU A 11 -36.91 -2.01 16.68
CA LEU A 11 -36.68 -1.10 15.57
C LEU A 11 -36.20 0.25 16.12
N LEU A 12 -34.88 0.45 16.18
CA LEU A 12 -34.33 1.80 16.15
C LEU A 12 -34.23 2.23 14.69
N ALA A 13 -35.13 3.11 14.28
CA ALA A 13 -34.98 3.89 13.05
C ALA A 13 -33.87 4.93 13.26
N THR A 14 -32.62 4.50 13.17
CA THR A 14 -31.54 5.36 12.73
C THR A 14 -31.28 5.03 11.27
N LEU A 15 -31.61 5.96 10.38
CA LEU A 15 -31.08 6.00 9.01
C LEU A 15 -29.55 6.16 9.13
N VAL A 16 -28.87 5.06 9.41
CA VAL A 16 -27.45 4.92 9.17
C VAL A 16 -27.34 4.49 7.72
N ILE A 17 -26.60 5.30 6.96
CA ILE A 17 -26.35 5.19 5.53
C ILE A 17 -25.84 3.76 5.24
N ALA A 18 -26.74 2.88 4.82
CA ALA A 18 -26.40 1.53 4.34
C ALA A 18 -25.89 1.54 2.89
N ASP A 19 -25.77 2.72 2.29
CA ASP A 19 -25.47 2.91 0.86
C ASP A 19 -23.96 2.99 0.56
N GLU A 20 -23.10 3.05 1.59
CA GLU A 20 -21.64 3.14 1.37
C GLU A 20 -20.94 1.77 1.25
N MET A 21 -21.64 0.66 1.48
CA MET A 21 -21.07 -0.69 1.39
C MET A 21 -21.50 -1.48 0.15
N THR A 22 -22.26 -0.86 -0.76
CA THR A 22 -22.86 -1.54 -1.93
C THR A 22 -22.01 -1.45 -3.19
N GLN A 23 -21.06 -0.51 -3.25
CA GLN A 23 -20.23 -0.33 -4.45
C GLN A 23 -19.20 -1.47 -4.59
N PRO A 24 -19.07 -2.07 -5.80
CA PRO A 24 -18.02 -3.05 -6.07
C PRO A 24 -16.64 -2.39 -6.05
N VAL A 25 -15.60 -3.17 -5.80
CA VAL A 25 -14.23 -2.71 -6.00
C VAL A 25 -13.96 -2.58 -7.51
N MET A 26 -13.58 -1.38 -7.93
CA MET A 26 -13.29 -1.04 -9.32
C MET A 26 -11.78 -1.09 -9.58
N LEU A 27 -11.41 -1.59 -10.77
CA LEU A 27 -10.07 -1.53 -11.33
C LEU A 27 -10.13 -0.82 -12.68
N GLN A 28 -9.26 0.16 -12.88
CA GLN A 28 -9.07 0.85 -14.16
C GLN A 28 -7.60 0.79 -14.55
N MET A 29 -7.32 0.28 -15.76
CA MET A 29 -5.98 0.19 -16.33
C MET A 29 -5.79 1.31 -17.35
N GLY A 30 -4.67 2.01 -17.28
CA GLY A 30 -4.29 3.13 -18.15
C GLY A 30 -2.92 3.68 -17.72
N GLU A 31 -2.59 4.91 -18.12
CA GLU A 31 -1.32 5.58 -17.70
C GLU A 31 -1.15 5.62 -16.17
N MET A 32 -2.28 5.66 -15.46
CA MET A 32 -2.36 5.43 -14.02
C MET A 32 -3.33 4.28 -13.78
N ILE A 33 -2.87 3.28 -13.05
CA ILE A 33 -3.69 2.18 -12.57
C ILE A 33 -4.48 2.68 -11.36
N ALA A 34 -5.80 2.68 -11.44
CA ALA A 34 -6.67 3.12 -10.35
C ALA A 34 -7.44 1.94 -9.75
N ILE A 35 -7.39 1.81 -8.42
CA ILE A 35 -8.24 0.89 -7.66
C ILE A 35 -9.09 1.66 -6.66
N ASP A 36 -10.38 1.38 -6.61
CA ASP A 36 -11.37 2.18 -5.89
C ASP A 36 -12.46 1.28 -5.27
N ASN A 37 -12.77 1.46 -3.99
CA ASN A 37 -13.84 0.72 -3.30
C ASN A 37 -14.96 1.65 -2.78
N GLY A 38 -15.02 2.90 -3.27
CA GLY A 38 -15.92 3.95 -2.81
C GLY A 38 -15.46 4.66 -1.53
N LEU A 39 -14.64 4.03 -0.70
CA LEU A 39 -14.09 4.60 0.54
C LEU A 39 -12.64 5.08 0.37
N VAL A 40 -11.86 4.33 -0.39
CA VAL A 40 -10.43 4.55 -0.66
C VAL A 40 -10.24 4.40 -2.16
N ARG A 41 -9.49 5.34 -2.73
CA ARG A 41 -9.00 5.26 -4.10
C ARG A 41 -7.49 5.39 -4.09
N LEU A 42 -6.82 4.45 -4.75
CA LEU A 42 -5.39 4.51 -5.02
C LEU A 42 -5.18 4.78 -6.51
N GLY A 43 -4.20 5.61 -6.82
CA GLY A 43 -3.68 5.81 -8.17
C GLY A 43 -2.20 5.47 -8.19
N ILE A 44 -1.82 4.52 -9.02
CA ILE A 44 -0.50 3.90 -9.05
C ILE A 44 0.05 4.03 -10.47
N SER A 45 1.26 4.56 -10.63
CA SER A 45 1.91 4.60 -11.94
C SER A 45 2.36 3.22 -12.38
N GLU A 46 2.65 3.06 -13.66
CA GLU A 46 3.07 1.78 -14.27
C GLU A 46 4.35 1.19 -13.62
N ASP A 47 5.17 2.03 -12.98
CA ASP A 47 6.35 1.62 -12.20
C ASP A 47 6.03 1.25 -10.74
N GLY A 48 4.76 1.02 -10.42
CA GLY A 48 4.33 0.58 -9.09
C GLY A 48 4.43 1.65 -8.00
N ARG A 49 4.66 2.93 -8.36
CA ARG A 49 4.66 4.02 -7.38
C ARG A 49 3.25 4.53 -7.16
N LEU A 50 2.85 4.63 -5.89
CA LEU A 50 1.59 5.27 -5.53
C LEU A 50 1.71 6.79 -5.69
N GLN A 51 0.85 7.38 -6.52
CA GLN A 51 0.78 8.81 -6.79
C GLN A 51 -0.48 9.43 -6.15
N GLU A 52 -1.55 8.65 -6.03
CA GLU A 52 -2.80 9.09 -5.45
C GLU A 52 -3.28 8.19 -4.31
N LEU A 53 -3.73 8.82 -3.24
CA LEU A 53 -4.47 8.21 -2.14
C LEU A 53 -5.56 9.18 -1.74
N SER A 54 -6.81 8.88 -2.03
CA SER A 54 -7.94 9.69 -1.55
C SER A 54 -8.90 8.85 -0.72
N LEU A 55 -9.52 9.49 0.28
CA LEU A 55 -10.57 8.90 1.09
C LEU A 55 -11.90 9.56 0.71
N ARG A 56 -12.90 8.75 0.34
CA ARG A 56 -14.30 9.16 0.10
C ARG A 56 -14.41 10.32 -0.90
N GLY A 57 -13.70 10.23 -2.03
CA GLY A 57 -13.64 11.28 -3.05
C GLY A 57 -12.96 12.59 -2.60
N GLY A 58 -12.32 12.58 -1.43
CA GLY A 58 -11.62 13.72 -0.88
C GLY A 58 -10.32 14.07 -1.63
N PRO A 59 -9.58 15.06 -1.14
CA PRO A 59 -8.33 15.48 -1.76
C PRO A 59 -7.27 14.37 -1.72
N ASN A 60 -6.39 14.32 -2.73
CA ASN A 60 -5.24 13.41 -2.71
C ASN A 60 -4.33 13.69 -1.49
N LEU A 61 -4.27 12.70 -0.60
CA LEU A 61 -3.51 12.65 0.64
C LEU A 61 -2.06 12.24 0.44
N ALA A 62 -1.73 11.57 -0.67
CA ALA A 62 -0.37 11.18 -0.99
C ALA A 62 0.38 12.31 -1.70
N SER A 63 1.69 12.37 -1.45
CA SER A 63 2.66 13.03 -2.31
C SER A 63 3.42 12.01 -3.15
N SER A 64 3.71 10.84 -2.58
CA SER A 64 4.27 9.68 -3.27
C SER A 64 4.26 8.46 -2.34
N GLY A 65 4.20 7.27 -2.91
CA GLY A 65 4.47 6.00 -2.26
C GLY A 65 5.39 5.19 -3.13
N TYR A 66 6.49 4.70 -2.58
CA TYR A 66 7.45 3.92 -3.35
C TYR A 66 8.17 2.92 -2.46
N TRP A 67 8.51 1.81 -3.07
CA TRP A 67 9.42 0.86 -2.46
C TRP A 67 10.87 1.24 -2.72
N ASN A 68 11.73 0.89 -1.76
CA ASN A 68 13.16 0.81 -1.96
C ASN A 68 13.75 -0.38 -1.20
N ALA A 69 14.78 -0.99 -1.80
CA ALA A 69 15.69 -1.86 -1.08
C ALA A 69 17.14 -1.42 -1.26
N ASN A 70 17.92 -1.77 -0.24
CA ASN A 70 19.36 -1.87 -0.35
C ASN A 70 19.70 -3.35 -0.22
N SER A 71 20.51 -3.80 -1.16
CA SER A 71 21.10 -5.14 -1.20
C SER A 71 22.60 -4.95 -1.22
N ASN A 72 23.37 -5.74 -0.47
CA ASN A 72 24.75 -5.94 -0.87
C ASN A 72 24.70 -7.06 -1.92
N GLY A 73 25.05 -6.71 -3.14
CA GLY A 73 25.03 -7.66 -4.24
C GLY A 73 26.37 -8.39 -4.30
N TYR A 74 26.34 -9.63 -4.75
CA TYR A 74 27.46 -10.20 -5.48
C TYR A 74 27.09 -10.18 -6.96
N ASP A 75 27.99 -9.82 -7.86
CA ASP A 75 27.73 -9.89 -9.30
C ASP A 75 27.61 -11.36 -9.77
N ALA A 76 27.35 -11.58 -11.06
CA ALA A 76 27.28 -12.94 -11.61
C ALA A 76 28.58 -13.76 -11.44
N ALA A 77 29.72 -13.11 -11.17
CA ALA A 77 30.99 -13.76 -10.88
C ALA A 77 31.23 -14.00 -9.38
N GLY A 78 30.32 -13.54 -8.51
CA GLY A 78 30.42 -13.68 -7.06
C GLY A 78 31.24 -12.57 -6.38
N GLU A 79 31.51 -11.45 -7.07
CA GLU A 79 32.26 -10.31 -6.53
C GLU A 79 31.34 -9.30 -5.84
N SER A 80 31.76 -8.75 -4.70
CA SER A 80 30.92 -7.81 -3.95
C SER A 80 30.69 -6.51 -4.73
N VAL A 81 29.42 -6.13 -4.88
CA VAL A 81 28.96 -4.91 -5.54
C VAL A 81 28.49 -3.93 -4.47
N PRO A 82 28.86 -2.63 -4.55
CA PRO A 82 28.35 -1.62 -3.62
C PRO A 82 26.82 -1.60 -3.61
N PRO A 83 26.20 -1.32 -2.45
CA PRO A 83 24.75 -1.21 -2.37
C PRO A 83 24.22 -0.16 -3.36
N ARG A 84 23.19 -0.54 -4.13
CA ARG A 84 22.46 0.39 -5.00
C ARG A 84 20.98 0.32 -4.68
N PHE A 85 20.32 1.47 -4.83
CA PHE A 85 18.87 1.54 -4.76
C PHE A 85 18.26 0.83 -5.97
N ALA A 86 17.43 -0.17 -5.70
CA ALA A 86 16.56 -0.75 -6.71
C ALA A 86 15.24 0.02 -6.76
N VAL A 87 14.77 0.33 -7.97
CA VAL A 87 13.40 0.78 -8.24
C VAL A 87 12.70 -0.36 -8.94
N LEU A 88 11.48 -0.70 -8.51
CA LEU A 88 10.67 -1.72 -9.19
C LEU A 88 10.19 -1.09 -10.50
N VAL A 89 10.73 -1.53 -11.62
CA VAL A 89 10.10 -1.34 -12.92
C VAL A 89 9.76 -2.74 -13.39
N GLY A 90 8.46 -3.02 -13.52
CA GLY A 90 7.99 -4.37 -13.76
C GLY A 90 6.65 -4.37 -14.47
N GLU A 91 6.27 -5.53 -14.96
CA GLU A 91 4.94 -5.72 -15.52
C GLU A 91 3.90 -5.69 -14.40
N VAL A 92 2.74 -5.09 -14.70
CA VAL A 92 1.58 -5.16 -13.81
C VAL A 92 0.80 -6.44 -14.11
N ASP A 93 0.49 -7.19 -13.05
CA ASP A 93 -0.37 -8.36 -13.11
C ASP A 93 -1.62 -8.16 -12.26
N VAL A 94 -2.77 -8.61 -12.76
CA VAL A 94 -4.04 -8.61 -12.03
C VAL A 94 -4.19 -9.97 -11.36
N VAL A 95 -3.70 -10.07 -10.12
CA VAL A 95 -3.67 -11.33 -9.37
C VAL A 95 -5.08 -11.81 -9.04
N ARG A 96 -5.96 -10.90 -8.59
CA ARG A 96 -7.36 -11.19 -8.28
C ARG A 96 -8.25 -9.99 -8.58
N GLN A 97 -9.41 -10.24 -9.18
CA GLN A 97 -10.44 -9.22 -9.40
C GLN A 97 -11.84 -9.80 -9.19
N SER A 98 -12.63 -9.13 -8.36
CA SER A 98 -14.03 -9.43 -8.06
C SER A 98 -14.71 -8.19 -7.48
N ASP A 99 -16.03 -8.23 -7.30
CA ASP A 99 -16.77 -7.14 -6.65
C ASP A 99 -16.30 -6.86 -5.21
N ASP A 100 -15.71 -7.86 -4.55
CA ASP A 100 -15.26 -7.79 -3.16
C ASP A 100 -13.80 -7.37 -2.99
N LEU A 101 -12.97 -7.57 -4.01
CA LEU A 101 -11.52 -7.44 -3.92
C LEU A 101 -10.89 -7.19 -5.27
N VAL A 102 -9.94 -6.27 -5.28
CA VAL A 102 -8.92 -6.15 -6.33
C VAL A 102 -7.55 -6.33 -5.69
N GLU A 103 -6.72 -7.15 -6.33
CA GLU A 103 -5.30 -7.26 -6.07
C GLU A 103 -4.53 -7.17 -7.38
N ILE A 104 -3.57 -6.23 -7.40
CA ILE A 104 -2.60 -6.10 -8.47
C ILE A 104 -1.19 -6.30 -7.92
N ALA A 105 -0.29 -6.82 -8.74
CA ALA A 105 1.11 -7.00 -8.42
C ALA A 105 1.99 -6.31 -9.47
N PHE A 106 3.09 -5.71 -9.02
CA PHE A 106 4.16 -5.24 -9.89
C PHE A 106 5.33 -6.21 -9.77
N VAL A 107 5.64 -6.90 -10.86
CA VAL A 107 6.62 -8.00 -10.89
C VAL A 107 7.84 -7.54 -11.70
N PRO A 108 8.84 -6.90 -11.08
CA PRO A 108 10.08 -6.58 -11.76
C PRO A 108 10.85 -7.86 -12.14
N GLN A 109 11.58 -7.77 -13.24
CA GLN A 109 12.59 -8.78 -13.54
C GLN A 109 13.74 -8.69 -12.51
N PRO A 110 14.25 -9.82 -11.99
CA PRO A 110 15.43 -9.83 -11.15
C PRO A 110 16.60 -9.20 -11.88
N THR A 111 17.17 -8.14 -11.32
CA THR A 111 18.27 -7.37 -11.94
C THR A 111 19.23 -6.89 -10.86
N GLU A 112 20.49 -6.64 -11.20
CA GLU A 112 21.48 -6.11 -10.27
C GLU A 112 21.01 -4.81 -9.59
N PRO A 113 21.21 -4.64 -8.26
CA PRO A 113 21.87 -5.54 -7.30
C PRO A 113 20.89 -6.50 -6.57
N LEU A 114 19.64 -6.62 -7.04
CA LEU A 114 18.58 -7.40 -6.40
C LEU A 114 18.22 -8.63 -7.25
N PHE A 115 18.94 -9.72 -7.04
CA PHE A 115 18.70 -11.01 -7.69
C PHE A 115 17.57 -11.83 -7.05
N PHE A 116 16.51 -11.16 -6.59
CA PHE A 116 15.35 -11.81 -6.01
C PHE A 116 14.17 -11.66 -6.96
N GLN A 117 13.39 -12.72 -7.15
CA GLN A 117 12.04 -12.60 -7.69
C GLN A 117 11.21 -11.83 -6.67
N THR A 118 10.83 -10.60 -6.98
CA THR A 118 10.02 -9.77 -6.10
C THR A 118 8.70 -9.41 -6.75
N ALA A 119 7.67 -9.17 -5.95
CA ALA A 119 6.40 -8.67 -6.43
C ALA A 119 5.77 -7.74 -5.39
N LEU A 120 5.50 -6.48 -5.76
CA LEU A 120 4.82 -5.52 -4.88
C LEU A 120 3.31 -5.59 -5.12
N HIS A 121 2.56 -5.96 -4.08
CA HIS A 121 1.11 -6.14 -4.16
C HIS A 121 0.37 -4.97 -3.54
N TYR A 122 -0.67 -4.50 -4.24
CA TYR A 122 -1.69 -3.61 -3.71
C TYR A 122 -3.02 -4.37 -3.66
N VAL A 123 -3.65 -4.39 -2.48
CA VAL A 123 -4.96 -5.03 -2.29
C VAL A 123 -5.94 -4.03 -1.75
N LEU A 124 -7.11 -3.96 -2.39
CA LEU A 124 -8.24 -3.19 -1.92
C LEU A 124 -9.46 -4.10 -1.77
N ARG A 125 -10.15 -3.98 -0.63
CA ARG A 125 -11.32 -4.80 -0.28
C ARG A 125 -12.55 -3.93 -0.14
N ARG A 126 -13.71 -4.44 -0.54
CA ARG A 126 -14.99 -3.76 -0.39
C ARG A 126 -15.30 -3.48 1.09
N GLY A 127 -15.81 -2.28 1.38
CA GLY A 127 -16.25 -1.90 2.72
C GLY A 127 -15.13 -1.57 3.71
N GLU A 128 -13.86 -1.66 3.32
CA GLU A 128 -12.72 -1.34 4.18
C GLU A 128 -12.20 0.08 3.91
N SER A 129 -11.95 0.84 4.98
CA SER A 129 -11.43 2.22 4.88
C SER A 129 -9.90 2.28 4.74
N GLY A 130 -9.27 1.18 4.32
CA GLY A 130 -7.83 1.05 4.16
C GLY A 130 -7.50 0.18 2.96
N PHE A 131 -6.21 0.03 2.72
CA PHE A 131 -5.67 -0.86 1.70
C PHE A 131 -4.54 -1.67 2.32
N TYR A 132 -4.26 -2.84 1.74
CA TYR A 132 -3.10 -3.63 2.10
C TYR A 132 -2.02 -3.42 1.06
N LEU A 133 -0.79 -3.37 1.56
CA LEU A 133 0.41 -3.39 0.76
C LEU A 133 1.32 -4.45 1.36
N TYR A 134 1.78 -5.36 0.52
CA TYR A 134 2.77 -6.32 0.91
C TYR A 134 3.65 -6.63 -0.29
N MET A 135 4.74 -7.34 -0.02
CA MET A 135 5.64 -7.75 -1.08
C MET A 135 6.17 -9.14 -0.79
N SER A 136 6.25 -9.94 -1.83
CA SER A 136 6.93 -11.23 -1.81
C SER A 136 8.34 -11.08 -2.35
N ALA A 137 9.25 -11.86 -1.78
CA ALA A 137 10.59 -12.07 -2.32
C ALA A 137 10.87 -13.58 -2.32
N ALA A 138 11.38 -14.10 -3.42
CA ALA A 138 11.81 -15.47 -3.58
C ALA A 138 13.23 -15.51 -4.16
N HIS A 139 14.00 -16.49 -3.72
CA HIS A 139 15.36 -16.77 -4.19
C HIS A 139 15.42 -18.27 -4.51
N ASP A 140 15.66 -18.60 -5.77
CA ASP A 140 15.79 -20.00 -6.19
C ASP A 140 17.25 -20.44 -6.21
N ALA A 141 17.48 -21.75 -6.29
CA ALA A 141 18.82 -22.33 -6.23
C ALA A 141 19.72 -21.97 -7.44
N GLN A 142 19.16 -21.41 -8.52
CA GLN A 142 19.91 -20.98 -9.70
C GLN A 142 20.31 -19.50 -9.64
N MET A 143 19.75 -18.72 -8.70
CA MET A 143 20.08 -17.31 -8.53
C MET A 143 21.42 -17.11 -7.81
N PRO A 144 22.20 -16.06 -8.16
CA PRO A 144 23.40 -15.69 -7.42
C PRO A 144 23.11 -15.42 -5.94
N ALA A 145 24.07 -15.70 -5.07
CA ALA A 145 23.96 -15.36 -3.66
C ALA A 145 23.80 -13.83 -3.49
N GLY A 146 22.97 -13.41 -2.53
CA GLY A 146 22.79 -12.00 -2.20
C GLY A 146 22.08 -11.82 -0.87
N ASP A 147 22.20 -10.62 -0.28
CA ASP A 147 21.52 -10.26 0.96
C ASP A 147 20.66 -9.01 0.78
N ILE A 148 19.50 -9.00 1.43
CA ILE A 148 18.66 -7.82 1.54
C ILE A 148 18.97 -7.16 2.89
N SER A 149 19.76 -6.09 2.87
CA SER A 149 20.10 -5.34 4.08
C SER A 149 19.01 -4.35 4.48
N GLN A 150 18.23 -3.86 3.52
CA GLN A 150 17.06 -3.02 3.77
C GLN A 150 15.93 -3.36 2.80
N TYR A 151 14.72 -3.40 3.34
CA TYR A 151 13.50 -3.57 2.57
C TYR A 151 12.42 -2.64 3.15
N ALA A 152 12.02 -1.61 2.40
CA ALA A 152 11.10 -0.61 2.94
C ALA A 152 10.12 -0.07 1.89
N TYR A 153 8.88 0.14 2.32
CA TYR A 153 7.93 0.97 1.59
C TYR A 153 7.81 2.33 2.28
N ASN A 154 7.93 3.40 1.50
CA ASN A 154 7.86 4.76 1.99
C ASN A 154 6.59 5.41 1.46
N LEU A 155 5.65 5.72 2.35
CA LEU A 155 4.49 6.55 2.02
C LEU A 155 4.72 7.97 2.52
N ARG A 156 4.77 8.92 1.58
CA ARG A 156 4.84 10.35 1.86
C ARG A 156 3.47 10.95 1.70
N LEU A 157 2.94 11.55 2.77
CA LEU A 157 1.70 12.31 2.69
C LEU A 157 1.95 13.69 2.10
N ASN A 158 0.94 14.21 1.43
CA ASN A 158 0.93 15.57 0.93
C ASN A 158 1.13 16.54 2.12
N PRO A 159 2.15 17.42 2.08
CA PRO A 159 2.55 18.25 3.22
C PRO A 159 1.46 19.21 3.70
N ARG A 160 0.43 19.47 2.88
CA ARG A 160 -0.76 20.23 3.32
C ARG A 160 -1.50 19.54 4.47
N PHE A 161 -1.42 18.21 4.56
CA PHE A 161 -1.95 17.43 5.67
C PHE A 161 -0.88 17.26 6.74
N ARG A 162 -0.94 18.09 7.77
CA ARG A 162 -0.02 18.00 8.91
C ARG A 162 -0.38 16.79 9.77
N LEU A 163 0.50 15.80 9.80
CA LEU A 163 0.43 14.74 10.80
C LEU A 163 0.72 15.34 12.19
N HIS A 164 -0.28 15.32 13.05
CA HIS A 164 -0.06 15.55 14.48
C HIS A 164 0.57 14.29 15.08
N ARG A 165 1.91 14.28 15.16
CA ARG A 165 2.63 13.24 15.91
C ARG A 165 2.48 13.52 17.40
N ARG A 166 1.42 12.99 18.03
CA ARG A 166 1.38 12.90 19.50
C ARG A 166 2.46 11.89 19.93
N ARG A 167 3.56 12.38 20.51
CA ARG A 167 4.43 11.53 21.33
C ARG A 167 3.58 10.99 22.48
N ARG A 168 3.41 9.67 22.57
CA ARG A 168 2.95 9.05 23.83
C ARG A 168 3.95 9.46 24.92
N GLY A 169 3.46 10.09 25.98
CA GLY A 169 4.27 10.48 27.15
C GLY A 169 4.66 11.96 27.26
N ALA A 170 4.21 12.85 26.37
CA ALA A 170 4.36 14.28 26.62
C ALA A 170 3.29 14.75 27.63
N PRO A 171 3.64 15.39 28.76
CA PRO A 171 2.66 15.96 29.67
C PRO A 171 1.78 16.97 28.93
N ALA A 172 0.49 16.98 29.24
CA ALA A 172 -0.47 17.89 28.64
C ALA A 172 -0.01 19.34 28.85
N GLY A 173 0.29 20.06 27.76
CA GLY A 173 0.57 21.50 27.84
C GLY A 173 1.75 22.03 27.01
N GLN A 174 2.61 21.18 26.43
CA GLN A 174 3.70 21.68 25.57
C GLN A 174 3.46 21.38 24.09
N SER A 175 2.80 22.33 23.41
CA SER A 175 2.88 22.45 21.95
C SER A 175 4.24 23.03 21.60
N LEU A 176 5.20 22.19 21.23
CA LEU A 176 6.47 22.65 20.68
C LEU A 176 6.27 22.99 19.20
N LEU A 177 5.99 24.28 18.93
CA LEU A 177 6.15 24.87 17.60
C LEU A 177 7.62 24.78 17.20
N ARG A 178 8.02 23.69 16.54
CA ARG A 178 9.31 23.66 15.83
C ARG A 178 9.17 24.55 14.60
N ARG A 179 9.81 25.73 14.65
CA ARG A 179 10.14 26.53 13.46
C ARG A 179 10.88 25.63 12.48
N GLY A 180 10.37 25.55 11.25
CA GLY A 180 11.05 24.88 10.15
C GLY A 180 12.32 25.65 9.79
N SER A 181 13.43 24.95 9.75
CA SER A 181 14.64 25.41 9.08
C SER A 181 14.65 24.76 7.70
N ASN A 182 14.64 25.57 6.65
CA ASN A 182 14.83 25.12 5.28
C ASN A 182 16.23 24.52 5.12
N CYS A 183 16.31 23.32 4.56
CA CYS A 183 17.43 22.79 3.78
C CYS A 183 16.80 21.98 2.63
#